data_AF-A0A7S4NWG2-F1
#
_entry.id   AF-A0A7S4NWG2-F1
#
_cell.length_a   1.000
_cell.length_b   1.000
_cell.length_c   1.000
_cell.angle_alpha   90.00
_cell.angle_beta   90.00
_cell.angle_gamma   90.00
#
_symmetry.space_group_name_H-M   'P 1'
#
loop_
_entity.id
_entity.type
_entity.pdbx_description
1 polymer ?
#
loop_
_entity_poly.entity_id
_entity_poly.type
_entity_poly.pdbx_seq_one_letter_code
_entity_poly.pdbx_strand_id
1 'polypeptide(L)'
;KNILMIGPTGVGKTEIARRLAKLAGAPFIKVEATKYTEVGFHGKDVDTIIKDLVDIAVVLQRNKMKGSCSTTAMSKNILMIGPTGVGKTEIARRLAKLAGAPFIKVEATKYTEVGFHGKDVDTIIKDLVDIAVVLQRNKMK
;
A
#
# COMPACT_ATOMS: atom_id res chain seq x y z
N LYS A 1 20.31 6.64 -15.92
CA LYS A 1 19.41 6.66 -17.11
C LYS A 1 18.17 7.47 -16.71
N ASN A 2 17.76 8.45 -17.52
CA ASN A 2 16.63 9.33 -17.22
C ASN A 2 15.34 8.82 -17.90
N ILE A 3 14.19 9.13 -17.31
CA ILE A 3 12.86 8.72 -17.83
C ILE A 3 12.05 9.98 -18.11
N LEU A 4 11.46 10.06 -19.30
CA LEU A 4 10.48 11.08 -19.67
C LEU A 4 9.10 10.42 -19.81
N MET A 5 8.10 10.95 -19.10
CA MET A 5 6.72 10.46 -19.15
C MET A 5 5.83 11.43 -19.93
N ILE A 6 5.22 10.96 -21.02
CA ILE A 6 4.32 11.74 -21.88
C ILE A 6 2.89 11.22 -21.74
N GLY A 7 1.90 12.12 -21.67
CA GLY A 7 0.48 11.78 -21.59
C GLY A 7 -0.39 12.96 -21.15
N PRO A 8 -1.73 12.80 -21.05
CA PRO A 8 -2.61 13.85 -20.54
C PRO A 8 -2.39 14.11 -19.03
N THR A 9 -2.98 15.18 -18.49
CA THR A 9 -3.03 15.42 -17.03
C THR A 9 -3.95 14.41 -16.35
N GLY A 10 -3.74 14.15 -15.05
CA GLY A 10 -4.62 13.26 -14.28
C GLY A 10 -4.40 11.75 -14.47
N VAL A 11 -3.66 11.30 -15.49
CA VAL A 11 -3.39 9.86 -15.74
C VAL A 11 -2.38 9.22 -14.78
N GLY A 12 -1.89 9.95 -13.78
CA GLY A 12 -1.06 9.40 -12.71
C GLY A 12 0.44 9.35 -12.96
N LYS A 13 1.01 10.05 -13.96
CA LYS A 13 2.47 10.11 -14.21
C LYS A 13 3.27 10.41 -12.93
N THR A 14 2.82 11.42 -12.17
CA THR A 14 3.43 11.79 -10.88
C THR A 14 3.24 10.72 -9.81
N GLU A 15 2.09 10.04 -9.80
CA GLU A 15 1.77 9.02 -8.81
C GLU A 15 2.59 7.75 -9.03
N ILE A 16 2.85 7.37 -10.29
CA ILE A 16 3.74 6.28 -10.65
C ILE A 16 5.15 6.56 -10.12
N ALA A 17 5.70 7.75 -10.37
CA ALA A 17 7.03 8.11 -9.88
C ALA A 17 7.10 8.15 -8.34
N ARG A 18 6.08 8.71 -7.68
CA ARG A 18 5.98 8.76 -6.21
C ARG A 18 5.93 7.37 -5.59
N ARG A 19 5.10 6.47 -6.14
CA ARG A 19 4.97 5.10 -5.63
C ARG A 19 6.23 4.28 -5.87
N LEU A 20 6.86 4.42 -7.04
CA LEU A 20 8.13 3.76 -7.35
C LEU A 20 9.21 4.16 -6.35
N ALA A 21 9.34 5.46 -6.06
CA ALA A 21 10.31 5.93 -5.09
C ALA A 21 10.05 5.40 -3.67
N LYS A 22 8.78 5.34 -3.24
CA LYS A 22 8.40 4.78 -1.93
C LYS A 22 8.74 3.29 -1.82
N LEU A 23 8.52 2.51 -2.88
CA LEU A 23 8.84 1.08 -2.92
C LEU A 23 10.36 0.84 -2.92
N ALA A 24 11.10 1.66 -3.66
CA ALA A 24 12.57 1.63 -3.67
C ALA A 24 13.20 2.20 -2.38
N GLY A 25 12.40 2.79 -1.49
CA GLY A 25 12.90 3.49 -0.30
C GLY A 25 13.80 4.68 -0.65
N ALA A 26 13.55 5.31 -1.81
CA ALA A 26 14.32 6.42 -2.35
C ALA A 26 13.66 7.77 -2.03
N PRO A 27 14.46 8.83 -1.78
CA PRO A 27 13.94 10.17 -1.60
C PRO A 27 13.28 10.67 -2.90
N PHE A 28 12.17 11.40 -2.77
CA PHE A 28 11.37 11.87 -3.91
C PHE A 28 10.86 13.28 -3.66
N ILE A 29 11.01 14.13 -4.68
CA ILE A 29 10.48 15.49 -4.70
C ILE A 29 9.77 15.75 -6.04
N LYS A 30 8.61 16.42 -5.99
CA LYS A 30 7.91 16.91 -7.18
C LYS A 30 8.32 18.35 -7.41
N VAL A 31 8.86 18.65 -8.59
CA VAL A 31 9.27 20.00 -9.00
C VAL A 31 8.46 20.41 -10.22
N GLU A 32 8.03 21.68 -10.26
CA GLU A 32 7.36 22.28 -11.41
C GLU A 32 8.36 23.14 -12.16
N ALA A 33 8.63 22.80 -13.42
CA ALA A 33 9.67 23.44 -14.23
C ALA A 33 9.39 24.94 -14.49
N THR A 34 8.12 25.33 -14.55
CA THR A 34 7.71 26.73 -14.80
C THR A 34 8.20 27.69 -13.71
N LYS A 35 8.33 27.21 -12.47
CA LYS A 35 8.79 28.02 -11.33
C LYS A 35 10.25 28.50 -11.45
N TYR A 36 11.03 27.91 -12.35
CA TYR A 36 12.45 28.21 -12.54
C TYR A 36 12.72 29.04 -13.79
N THR A 37 11.67 29.39 -14.54
CA THR A 37 11.79 30.15 -15.79
C THR A 37 10.97 31.45 -15.76
N GLU A 38 10.27 31.74 -14.66
CA GLU A 38 9.53 33.00 -14.49
C GLU A 38 10.49 34.18 -14.34
N VAL A 39 10.28 35.20 -15.17
CA VAL A 39 11.16 36.36 -15.32
C VAL A 39 11.20 37.16 -14.02
N GLY A 40 12.38 37.28 -13.40
CA GLY A 40 12.62 38.15 -12.24
C GLY A 40 12.98 37.44 -10.92
N PHE A 41 13.11 36.11 -10.89
CA PHE A 41 13.37 35.39 -9.64
C PHE A 41 14.86 35.42 -9.23
N HIS A 42 15.19 36.11 -8.14
CA HIS A 42 16.47 36.05 -7.42
C HIS A 42 16.32 35.27 -6.10
N GLY A 43 15.82 34.03 -6.15
CA GLY A 43 15.69 33.23 -4.93
C GLY A 43 15.29 31.79 -5.19
N LYS A 44 16.07 30.85 -4.64
CA LYS A 44 15.93 29.38 -4.74
C LYS A 44 16.17 28.80 -6.16
N ASP A 45 17.44 28.82 -6.56
CA ASP A 45 17.99 28.13 -7.73
C ASP A 45 17.75 26.60 -7.70
N VAL A 46 18.12 25.94 -8.80
CA VAL A 46 18.15 24.47 -8.96
C VAL A 46 18.77 23.76 -7.74
N ASP A 47 19.72 24.42 -7.06
CA ASP A 47 20.33 23.95 -5.82
C ASP A 47 19.33 23.68 -4.68
N THR A 48 18.22 24.39 -4.65
CA THR A 48 17.15 24.18 -3.66
C THR A 48 16.48 22.83 -3.87
N ILE A 49 16.32 22.39 -5.12
CA ILE A 49 15.78 21.05 -5.42
C ILE A 49 16.69 19.99 -4.79
N ILE A 50 18.00 20.19 -4.89
CA ILE A 50 19.00 19.30 -4.33
C ILE A 50 18.94 19.33 -2.81
N LYS A 51 18.89 20.53 -2.19
CA LYS A 51 18.78 20.68 -0.73
C LYS A 51 17.52 19.98 -0.18
N ASP A 52 16.36 20.26 -0.76
CA ASP A 52 15.09 19.65 -0.34
C ASP A 52 15.14 18.12 -0.49
N LEU A 53 15.75 17.60 -1.56
CA LEU A 53 15.92 16.16 -1.76
C LEU A 53 16.87 15.54 -0.73
N VAL A 54 17.96 16.22 -0.40
CA VAL A 54 18.95 15.79 0.61
C VAL A 54 18.32 15.79 1.99
N ASP A 55 17.54 16.80 2.36
CA ASP A 55 16.85 16.86 3.65
C ASP A 55 15.88 15.69 3.81
N ILE A 56 15.10 15.38 2.76
CA ILE A 56 14.24 14.20 2.73
C ILE A 56 15.06 12.91 2.88
N ALA A 57 16.20 12.80 2.20
CA ALA A 57 17.08 11.63 2.29
C ALA A 57 17.65 11.44 3.71
N VAL A 58 18.08 12.52 4.37
CA VAL A 58 18.61 12.50 5.73
C VAL A 58 17.54 12.09 6.73
N VAL A 59 16.31 12.59 6.60
CA VAL A 59 15.17 12.17 7.44
C VAL A 59 14.85 10.69 7.24
N LEU A 60 14.80 10.23 5.98
CA LEU A 60 14.58 8.82 5.67
C LEU A 60 15.67 7.91 6.27
N GLN A 61 16.94 8.33 6.19
CA GLN A 61 18.06 7.57 6.74
C GLN A 61 18.08 7.59 8.27
N ARG A 62 17.80 8.73 8.90
CA ARG A 62 17.64 8.80 10.37
C ARG A 62 16.52 7.90 10.87
N ASN A 63 15.39 7.84 10.16
CA ASN A 63 14.29 6.96 10.53
C ASN A 63 14.66 5.47 10.40
N LYS A 64 15.47 5.10 9.40
CA LYS A 64 16.03 3.74 9.30
C LYS A 64 17.00 3.42 10.45
N MET A 65 17.80 4.40 10.90
CA MET A 65 18.80 4.22 11.96
C MET A 65 18.22 4.31 13.38
N LYS A 66 17.07 4.97 13.58
CA LYS A 66 16.42 5.16 14.88
C LYS A 66 15.48 4.02 15.33
N GLY A 67 15.50 2.85 14.68
CA GLY A 67 14.47 1.84 14.90
C GLY A 67 14.94 0.39 14.80
N SER A 68 15.90 -0.01 15.63
CA SER A 68 15.85 -1.33 16.25
C SER A 68 14.70 -1.36 17.26
N CYS A 69 13.74 -2.25 17.07
CA CYS A 69 12.66 -2.62 18.00
C CYS A 69 11.39 -1.72 18.01
N SER A 70 10.25 -2.42 17.99
CA SER A 70 8.86 -1.96 18.06
C SER A 70 8.30 -1.24 16.83
N THR A 71 7.84 -2.05 15.87
CA THR A 71 6.42 -1.93 15.52
C THR A 71 5.94 -3.32 15.16
N THR A 72 5.10 -3.90 16.01
CA THR A 72 4.13 -4.92 15.61
C THR A 72 3.67 -4.56 14.20
N ALA A 73 3.98 -5.39 13.22
CA ALA A 73 3.52 -5.16 11.85
C ALA A 73 1.99 -5.28 11.87
N MET A 74 1.30 -4.19 12.20
CA MET A 74 -0.15 -4.09 12.09
C MET A 74 -0.44 -4.36 10.63
N SER A 75 -1.10 -5.48 10.36
CA SER A 75 -1.55 -5.85 9.04
C SER A 75 -2.33 -4.67 8.45
N LYS A 76 -1.81 -4.10 7.35
CA LYS A 76 -2.51 -3.02 6.64
C LYS A 76 -3.72 -3.65 5.95
N ASN A 77 -4.91 -3.35 6.45
CA ASN A 77 -6.16 -3.77 5.81
C ASN A 77 -6.29 -3.14 4.42
N ILE A 78 -6.78 -3.91 3.45
CA ILE A 78 -6.95 -3.49 2.05
C ILE A 78 -8.44 -3.39 1.75
N LEU A 79 -8.88 -2.22 1.25
CA LEU A 79 -10.22 -2.03 0.69
C LEU A 79 -10.13 -2.05 -0.85
N MET A 80 -10.90 -2.93 -1.50
CA MET A 80 -10.96 -3.03 -2.97
C MET A 80 -12.26 -2.42 -3.50
N ILE A 81 -12.16 -1.40 -4.36
CA ILE A 81 -13.31 -0.72 -4.97
C ILE A 81 -13.39 -1.08 -6.47
N GLY A 82 -14.59 -1.40 -6.96
CA GLY A 82 -14.85 -1.69 -8.37
C GLY A 82 -16.22 -2.36 -8.60
N PRO A 83 -16.65 -2.58 -9.86
CA PRO A 83 -17.92 -3.27 -10.15
C PRO A 83 -17.86 -4.76 -9.77
N THR A 84 -19.02 -5.44 -9.74
CA THR A 84 -19.07 -6.90 -9.51
C THR A 84 -18.42 -7.65 -10.69
N GLY A 85 -17.93 -8.87 -10.45
CA GLY A 85 -17.36 -9.71 -11.52
C GLY A 85 -15.91 -9.39 -11.94
N VAL A 86 -15.32 -8.25 -11.58
CA VAL A 86 -13.92 -7.89 -11.97
C VAL A 86 -12.81 -8.64 -11.22
N GLY A 87 -13.16 -9.64 -10.41
CA GLY A 87 -12.17 -10.50 -9.75
C GLY A 87 -11.61 -10.01 -8.41
N LYS A 88 -12.21 -9.01 -7.75
CA LYS A 88 -11.78 -8.54 -6.39
C LYS A 88 -11.59 -9.70 -5.41
N THR A 89 -12.57 -10.59 -5.32
CA THR A 89 -12.53 -11.79 -4.48
C THR A 89 -11.45 -12.78 -4.94
N GLU A 90 -11.24 -12.90 -6.25
CA GLU A 90 -10.24 -13.84 -6.78
C GLU A 90 -8.81 -13.35 -6.60
N ILE A 91 -8.57 -12.04 -6.62
CA ILE A 91 -7.27 -11.48 -6.26
C ILE A 91 -6.92 -11.86 -4.82
N ALA A 92 -7.85 -11.69 -3.88
CA ALA A 92 -7.63 -12.05 -2.48
C ALA A 92 -7.41 -13.57 -2.30
N ARG A 93 -8.23 -14.39 -2.97
CA ARG A 93 -8.12 -15.86 -2.92
C ARG A 93 -6.80 -16.36 -3.51
N ARG A 94 -6.38 -15.84 -4.67
CA ARG A 94 -5.11 -16.23 -5.30
C ARG A 94 -3.92 -15.77 -4.47
N LEU A 95 -3.97 -14.56 -3.92
CA LEU A 95 -2.90 -14.06 -3.04
C LEU A 95 -2.72 -14.97 -1.81
N ALA A 96 -3.81 -15.39 -1.17
CA ALA A 96 -3.74 -16.30 -0.04
C ALA A 96 -3.18 -17.68 -0.41
N LYS A 97 -3.58 -18.23 -1.57
CA LYS A 97 -3.02 -19.49 -2.09
C LYS A 97 -1.51 -19.40 -2.34
N LEU A 98 -1.05 -18.32 -2.99
CA LEU A 98 0.37 -18.10 -3.26
C LEU A 98 1.19 -17.90 -1.98
N ALA A 99 0.63 -17.20 -0.99
CA ALA A 99 1.25 -17.03 0.32
C ALA A 99 1.17 -18.30 1.21
N GLY A 100 0.43 -19.33 0.79
CA GLY A 100 0.16 -20.51 1.59
C GLY A 100 -0.53 -20.19 2.93
N ALA A 101 -1.40 -19.17 2.92
CA ALA A 101 -2.09 -18.62 4.08
C ALA A 101 -3.57 -19.05 4.12
N PRO A 102 -4.17 -19.19 5.32
CA PRO A 102 -5.59 -19.48 5.46
C PRO A 102 -6.45 -18.33 4.92
N PHE A 103 -7.57 -18.66 4.29
CA PHE A 103 -8.45 -17.69 3.64
C PHE A 103 -9.92 -18.05 3.81
N ILE A 104 -10.74 -17.05 4.16
CA ILE A 104 -12.19 -17.18 4.27
C ILE A 104 -12.88 -16.01 3.54
N LYS A 105 -13.95 -16.31 2.80
CA LYS A 105 -14.83 -15.29 2.21
C LYS A 105 -16.01 -15.05 3.16
N VAL A 106 -16.18 -13.81 3.60
CA VAL A 106 -17.30 -13.40 4.47
C VAL A 106 -18.11 -12.30 3.77
N GLU A 107 -19.43 -12.35 3.93
CA GLU A 107 -20.36 -11.32 3.43
C GLU A 107 -20.86 -10.50 4.62
N ALA A 108 -20.56 -9.20 4.63
CA ALA A 108 -20.85 -8.32 5.76
C ALA A 108 -22.34 -8.21 6.10
N THR A 109 -23.22 -8.31 5.09
CA THR A 109 -24.68 -8.23 5.29
C THR A 109 -25.21 -9.29 6.25
N LYS A 110 -24.58 -10.47 6.30
CA LYS A 110 -24.97 -11.58 7.20
C LYS A 110 -24.76 -11.28 8.68
N TYR A 111 -24.01 -10.23 9.01
CA TYR A 111 -23.63 -9.85 10.38
C TYR A 111 -24.26 -8.52 10.80
N THR A 112 -24.92 -7.80 9.88
CA THR A 112 -25.50 -6.48 10.14
C THR A 112 -27.00 -6.41 9.85
N GLU A 113 -27.62 -7.50 9.36
CA GLU A 113 -29.06 -7.57 9.17
C GLU A 113 -29.78 -7.46 10.53
N VAL A 114 -30.60 -6.42 10.64
CA VAL A 114 -31.29 -6.02 11.86
C VAL A 114 -32.21 -7.15 12.32
N GLY A 115 -31.83 -7.84 13.40
CA GLY A 115 -32.76 -8.70 14.15
C GLY A 115 -32.46 -10.20 14.22
N PHE A 116 -31.26 -10.71 13.92
CA PHE A 116 -30.97 -12.14 14.12
C PHE A 116 -29.76 -12.39 15.02
N HIS A 117 -30.00 -13.01 16.19
CA HIS A 117 -28.98 -13.55 17.10
C HIS A 117 -28.39 -14.85 16.52
N GLY A 118 -27.78 -14.79 15.33
CA GLY A 118 -27.41 -15.98 14.57
C GLY A 118 -25.92 -16.26 14.42
N LYS A 119 -25.11 -15.24 14.12
CA LYS A 119 -23.67 -15.40 13.88
C LYS A 119 -22.89 -14.18 14.39
N ASP A 120 -22.17 -14.37 15.48
CA ASP A 120 -21.26 -13.35 16.02
C ASP A 120 -20.03 -13.20 15.11
N VAL A 121 -19.44 -12.01 15.10
CA VAL A 121 -18.18 -11.71 14.38
C VAL A 121 -17.07 -12.71 14.77
N ASP A 122 -17.12 -13.25 16.00
CA ASP A 122 -16.20 -14.29 16.49
C ASP A 122 -16.23 -15.58 15.66
N THR A 123 -17.35 -15.90 15.02
CA THR A 123 -17.46 -17.06 14.12
C THR A 123 -16.54 -16.95 12.91
N ILE A 124 -16.27 -15.73 12.43
CA ILE A 124 -15.34 -15.49 11.32
C ILE A 124 -13.92 -15.94 11.70
N ILE A 125 -13.52 -15.65 12.94
CA ILE A 125 -12.20 -16.01 13.46
C ILE A 125 -12.12 -17.52 13.67
N LYS A 126 -13.16 -18.14 14.24
CA LYS A 126 -13.23 -19.60 14.44
C LYS A 126 -13.08 -20.36 13.13
N ASP A 127 -13.88 -20.00 12.12
CA ASP A 127 -13.83 -20.64 10.80
C ASP A 127 -12.45 -20.47 10.13
N LEU A 128 -11.81 -19.32 10.30
CA LEU A 128 -10.46 -19.07 9.76
C LEU A 128 -9.40 -19.94 10.45
N VAL A 129 -9.49 -20.10 11.77
CA VAL A 129 -8.57 -20.95 12.56
C VAL A 129 -8.72 -22.42 12.16
N ASP A 130 -9.94 -22.91 11.98
CA ASP A 130 -10.18 -24.30 11.57
C ASP A 130 -9.55 -24.58 10.20
N ILE A 131 -9.71 -23.66 9.24
CA ILE A 131 -9.05 -23.74 7.93
C ILE A 131 -7.52 -23.75 8.08
N ALA A 132 -6.98 -22.91 8.97
CA ALA A 132 -5.54 -22.83 9.22
C ALA A 132 -4.99 -24.14 9.79
N VAL A 133 -5.69 -24.78 10.72
CA VAL A 133 -5.31 -26.07 11.31
C VAL A 133 -5.30 -27.17 10.26
N VAL A 134 -6.34 -27.25 9.41
CA VAL A 134 -6.39 -28.23 8.31
C VAL A 134 -5.24 -28.00 7.32
N LEU A 135 -4.98 -26.75 6.96
CA LEU A 135 -3.89 -26.39 6.04
C LEU A 135 -2.52 -26.78 6.63
N GLN A 136 -2.30 -26.55 7.93
CA GLN A 136 -1.06 -26.92 8.59
C GLN A 136 -0.88 -28.44 8.70
N ARG A 137 -1.95 -29.18 9.04
CA ARG A 137 -1.92 -30.65 9.04
C ARG A 137 -1.57 -31.22 7.66
N ASN A 138 -2.10 -30.63 6.60
CA ASN A 138 -1.78 -31.06 5.23
C ASN A 138 -0.34 -30.72 4.80
N LYS A 139 0.29 -29.68 5.38
CA LYS A 139 1.72 -29.39 5.16
C LYS A 139 2.66 -30.34 5.92
N MET A 140 2.19 -30.95 7.02
CA MET A 140 2.98 -31.84 7.86
C MET A 140 2.92 -33.32 7.43
N LYS A 141 2.06 -33.65 6.46
CA LYS A 141 2.01 -34.95 5.79
C LYS A 141 2.85 -34.92 4.53
#